data_AF-A0A164UKM7-F1
#
_entry.id   AF-A0A164UKM7-F1
#
_cell.length_a   1.000
_cell.length_b   1.000
_cell.length_c   1.000
_cell.angle_alpha   90.00
_cell.angle_beta   90.00
_cell.angle_gamma   90.00
#
_symmetry.space_group_name_H-M   'P 1'
#
loop_
_entity.id
_entity.type
_entity.pdbx_description
1 polymer ?
#
loop_
_entity_poly.entity_id
_entity_poly.type
_entity_poly.pdbx_seq_one_letter_code
_entity_poly.pdbx_strand_id
1 'polypeptide(L)' 'PTAFEIRQKNAQFAAAAKAGKNPAKPSRQERLLKRSPVSMWALSIIGFVVFGGVIFELARLIFL' A
#
# COMPACT_ATOMS: atom_id res chain seq x y z
N PRO A 1 -0.60 7.25 27.76
CA PRO A 1 0.61 8.09 27.57
C PRO A 1 0.25 9.55 27.81
N THR A 2 1.07 10.29 28.54
CA THR A 2 0.83 11.71 28.80
C THR A 2 1.31 12.58 27.64
N ALA A 3 0.82 13.81 27.53
CA ALA A 3 1.23 14.73 26.45
C ALA A 3 2.75 15.01 26.46
N PHE A 4 3.36 15.00 27.65
CA PHE A 4 4.80 15.16 27.83
C PHE A 4 5.59 14.00 27.21
N GLU A 5 5.18 12.76 27.49
CA GLU A 5 5.81 11.56 26.91
C GLU A 5 5.74 11.55 25.38
N ILE A 6 4.61 11.99 24.80
CA ILE A 6 4.45 12.07 23.34
C ILE A 6 5.42 13.09 22.74
N ARG A 7 5.55 14.28 23.36
CA ARG A 7 6.49 15.32 22.90
C ARG A 7 7.93 14.85 22.98
N GLN A 8 8.31 14.17 24.06
CA GLN A 8 9.65 13.62 24.23
C GLN A 8 9.97 12.56 23.15
N LYS A 9 9.03 11.65 22.86
CA LYS A 9 9.20 10.65 21.79
C LYS A 9 9.29 11.27 20.40
N ASN A 10 8.51 12.32 20.11
CA ASN A 10 8.59 13.04 18.83
C ASN A 10 9.93 13.77 18.68
N ALA A 11 10.45 14.38 19.74
CA ALA A 11 11.75 15.04 19.73
C ALA A 11 12.89 14.05 19.48
N GLN A 12 12.86 12.88 20.11
CA GLN A 12 13.84 11.80 19.88
C GLN A 12 13.79 11.28 18.43
N PHE A 13 12.58 11.08 17.89
CA PHE A 13 12.40 10.66 16.50
C PHE A 13 12.95 11.71 15.52
N ALA A 14 12.65 12.99 15.74
CA ALA A 14 13.15 14.07 14.90
C ALA A 14 14.67 14.21 14.95
N ALA A 15 15.29 14.07 16.14
CA ALA A 15 16.73 14.09 16.30
C ALA A 15 17.41 12.90 15.59
N ALA A 16 16.84 11.70 15.71
CA ALA A 16 17.35 10.50 15.03
C ALA A 16 17.26 10.62 13.51
N ALA A 17 16.15 11.15 12.98
CA ALA A 17 15.97 11.40 11.56
C ALA A 17 16.98 12.44 11.03
N LYS A 18 17.22 13.53 11.77
CA LYS A 18 18.25 14.54 11.44
C LYS A 18 19.67 13.98 11.45
N ALA A 19 19.96 13.01 12.33
CA ALA A 19 21.24 12.34 12.41
C ALA A 19 21.47 11.29 11.29
N GLY A 20 20.54 11.17 10.33
CA GLY A 20 20.65 10.21 9.22
C GLY A 20 20.43 8.75 9.62
N LYS A 21 19.98 8.49 10.85
CA LYS A 21 19.63 7.14 11.27
C LYS A 21 18.27 6.78 10.68
N ASN A 22 18.21 5.70 9.89
CA ASN A 22 16.94 5.19 9.38
C ASN A 22 16.05 4.82 10.58
N PRO A 23 14.90 5.50 10.76
CA PRO A 23 14.02 5.19 11.86
C PRO A 23 13.50 3.76 11.68
N ALA A 24 13.56 2.95 12.74
CA ALA A 24 13.09 1.56 12.72
C ALA A 24 11.59 1.44 12.34
N LYS A 25 10.83 2.53 12.50
CA LYS A 25 9.43 2.63 12.08
C LYS A 25 9.30 3.73 11.03
N PRO A 26 8.85 3.41 9.80
CA PRO A 26 8.65 4.42 8.77
C PRO A 26 7.54 5.39 9.18
N SER A 27 7.73 6.66 8.83
CA SER A 27 6.75 7.71 9.07
C SER A 27 5.43 7.42 8.36
N ARG A 28 4.33 8.04 8.81
CA ARG A 28 3.04 7.88 8.13
C ARG A 28 3.12 8.31 6.65
N GLN A 29 3.88 9.36 6.36
CA GLN A 29 4.10 9.84 5.00
C GLN A 29 4.86 8.81 4.15
N GLU A 30 5.95 8.23 4.66
CA GLU A 30 6.69 7.18 3.96
C GLU A 30 5.83 5.94 3.67
N ARG A 31 4.96 5.55 4.61
CA ARG A 31 4.03 4.43 4.41
C ARG A 31 3.03 4.72 3.29
N LEU A 32 2.53 5.95 3.21
CA LEU A 32 1.60 6.37 2.17
C LEU A 32 2.30 6.47 0.80
N LEU A 33 3.54 6.95 0.76
CA LEU A 33 4.34 7.01 -0.48
C LEU A 33 4.65 5.62 -1.05
N LYS A 34 4.84 4.61 -0.20
CA LYS A 34 5.09 3.22 -0.61
C LYS A 34 3.82 2.45 -0.98
N ARG A 35 2.62 3.03 -0.77
CA ARG A 35 1.37 2.36 -1.08
C ARG A 35 1.11 2.45 -2.59
N SER A 36 0.77 1.32 -3.21
CA SER A 36 0.31 1.31 -4.61
C SER A 36 -0.89 2.26 -4.77
N PRO A 37 -0.90 3.12 -5.81
CA PRO A 37 -2.04 3.99 -6.11
C PRO A 37 -3.26 3.21 -6.59
N VAL A 38 -3.05 1.99 -7.13
CA VAL A 38 -4.12 1.13 -7.66
C VAL A 38 -4.48 0.07 -6.62
N SER A 39 -5.77 -0.06 -6.34
CA SER A 39 -6.29 -1.09 -5.44
C SER A 39 -6.27 -2.47 -6.09
N MET A 40 -6.15 -3.52 -5.27
CA MET A 40 -6.20 -4.90 -5.75
C MET A 40 -7.51 -5.21 -6.48
N TRP A 41 -8.64 -4.65 -6.02
CA TRP A 41 -9.93 -4.77 -6.69
C TRP A 41 -9.95 -4.17 -8.10
N ALA A 42 -9.34 -3.00 -8.29
CA ALA A 42 -9.23 -2.38 -9.60
C ALA A 42 -8.38 -3.24 -10.55
N LEU A 43 -7.27 -3.80 -10.06
CA LEU A 43 -6.44 -4.74 -10.84
C LEU A 43 -7.22 -5.99 -11.23
N SER A 44 -8.02 -6.55 -10.31
CA SER A 44 -8.85 -7.74 -10.60
C SER A 44 -9.89 -7.48 -11.68
N ILE A 45 -10.57 -6.32 -11.65
CA ILE A 45 -11.54 -5.96 -12.68
C ILE A 45 -10.86 -5.80 -14.04
N ILE A 46 -9.72 -5.10 -14.09
CA ILE A 46 -8.97 -4.93 -15.35
C ILE A 46 -8.53 -6.30 -15.89
N GLY A 47 -8.00 -7.17 -15.03
CA GLY A 47 -7.64 -8.54 -15.40
C GLY A 47 -8.85 -9.31 -15.93
N PHE A 48 -9.99 -9.24 -15.25
CA PHE A 48 -11.23 -9.87 -15.71
C PHE A 48 -11.71 -9.31 -17.05
N VAL A 49 -11.59 -8.01 -17.32
CA VAL A 49 -11.99 -7.44 -18.62
C VAL A 49 -11.06 -7.95 -19.74
N VAL A 50 -9.75 -8.01 -19.47
CA VAL A 50 -8.76 -8.47 -20.47
C VAL A 50 -8.89 -9.97 -20.75
N PHE A 51 -9.05 -10.80 -19.71
CA PHE A 51 -9.09 -12.26 -19.85
C PHE A 51 -10.51 -12.85 -19.93
N GLY A 52 -11.53 -12.11 -19.49
CA GLY A 52 -12.90 -12.59 -19.35
C GLY A 52 -13.55 -12.91 -20.68
N GLY A 53 -13.20 -12.18 -21.75
CA GLY A 53 -13.62 -12.52 -23.11
C GLY A 53 -13.11 -13.90 -23.53
N VAL A 54 -11.86 -14.24 -23.17
CA VAL A 54 -11.28 -15.55 -23.46
C VAL A 54 -11.96 -16.65 -22.66
N ILE A 55 -12.24 -16.42 -21.37
CA ILE A 55 -12.96 -17.39 -20.53
C ILE A 55 -14.38 -17.61 -21.07
N PHE A 56 -15.06 -16.55 -21.49
CA PHE A 56 -16.40 -16.63 -22.05
C PHE A 56 -16.41 -17.37 -23.40
N GLU A 57 -15.41 -17.14 -24.25
CA GLU A 57 -15.26 -17.84 -25.53
C GLU A 57 -14.95 -19.33 -25.31
N LEU A 58 -14.08 -19.67 -24.37
CA LEU A 58 -13.80 -21.07 -24.00
C LEU A 58 -15.05 -21.76 -23.43
N ALA A 59 -15.78 -21.08 -22.56
CA ALA A 59 -17.04 -21.58 -22.02
C ALA A 59 -18.07 -21.80 -23.15
N ARG A 60 -18.17 -20.88 -24.11
CA ARG A 60 -18.98 -21.06 -25.31
C ARG A 60 -18.55 -22.31 -26.06
N LEU A 61 -17.28 -22.46 -26.43
CA LEU A 61 -16.78 -23.61 -27.19
C LEU A 61 -17.02 -24.97 -26.51
N ILE A 62 -17.03 -25.02 -25.17
CA ILE A 62 -17.19 -26.26 -24.41
C ILE A 62 -18.67 -26.58 -24.15
N PHE A 63 -19.51 -25.56 -23.91
CA PHE A 63 -20.88 -25.74 -23.41
C PHE A 63 -21.99 -25.34 -24.40
N LEU A 64 -21.67 -24.70 -25.53
CA LEU A 64 -22.62 -24.20 -26.52
C LEU A 64 -22.22 -24.59 -27.96
#